data_AF-A0A2H0BCT8-F1
#
_entry.id   AF-A0A2H0BCT8-F1
#
_cell.length_a   1.000
_cell.length_b   1.000
_cell.length_c   1.000
_cell.angle_alpha   90.00
_cell.angle_beta   90.00
_cell.angle_gamma   90.00
#
_symmetry.space_group_name_H-M   'P 1'
#
loop_
_entity.id
_entity.type
_entity.pdbx_description
1 polymer ?
#
loop_
_entity_poly.entity_id
_entity_poly.type
_entity_poly.pdbx_seq_one_letter_code
_entity_poly.pdbx_strand_id
1 'polypeptide(L)'
;MKISKELEGVIDQMLKPLKGLSFNIVIEGLSGFKVIPFDKNDYKNKSVLEKLKNVAKIAEQKINKKGILRPRPNEVGNDIEPFVKDALNEIEYKANTPIYQRRQKEINKVS
;
A
#
# COMPACT_ATOMS: atom_id res chain seq x y z
N MET A 1 -30.98 -28.76 7.43
CA MET A 1 -29.96 -29.31 8.35
C MET A 1 -29.76 -28.29 9.47
N LYS A 2 -30.10 -28.60 10.73
CA LYS A 2 -29.91 -27.67 11.86
C LYS A 2 -28.47 -27.82 12.36
N ILE A 3 -27.70 -26.73 12.31
CA ILE A 3 -26.39 -26.63 12.95
C ILE A 3 -26.61 -26.62 14.46
N SER A 4 -25.80 -27.35 15.23
CA SER A 4 -25.91 -27.33 16.71
C SER A 4 -25.50 -25.95 17.23
N LYS A 5 -26.11 -25.48 18.33
CA LYS A 5 -25.76 -24.19 18.95
C LYS A 5 -24.29 -24.10 19.34
N GLU A 6 -23.68 -25.23 19.70
CA GLU A 6 -22.24 -25.32 19.99
C GLU A 6 -21.41 -25.01 18.74
N LEU A 7 -21.79 -25.60 17.59
CA LEU A 7 -21.09 -25.37 16.33
C LEU A 7 -21.30 -23.94 15.80
N GLU A 8 -22.49 -23.37 16.00
CA GLU A 8 -22.79 -21.96 15.69
C GLU A 8 -21.87 -21.02 16.50
N GLY A 9 -21.70 -21.27 17.80
CA GLY A 9 -20.80 -20.49 18.65
C GLY A 9 -19.32 -20.57 18.26
N VAL A 10 -18.85 -21.72 17.77
CA VAL A 10 -17.48 -21.88 17.26
C VAL A 10 -17.30 -21.11 15.95
N ILE A 11 -18.25 -21.21 15.02
CA ILE A 11 -18.21 -20.49 13.75
C ILE A 11 -18.20 -18.97 14.00
N ASP A 12 -19.03 -18.47 14.92
CA ASP A 12 -19.06 -17.06 15.29
C ASP A 12 -17.71 -16.57 15.82
N GLN A 13 -16.98 -17.38 16.58
CA GLN A 13 -15.64 -17.04 17.05
C GLN A 13 -14.63 -17.00 15.90
N MET A 14 -14.72 -17.91 14.93
CA MET A 14 -13.84 -17.95 13.76
C MET A 14 -14.10 -16.79 12.78
N LEU A 15 -15.34 -16.32 12.69
CA LEU A 15 -15.74 -15.20 11.84
C LEU A 15 -15.45 -13.82 12.44
N LYS A 16 -15.14 -13.75 13.75
CA LYS A 16 -14.72 -12.49 14.37
C LYS A 16 -13.44 -12.00 13.70
N PRO A 17 -13.41 -10.75 13.21
CA PRO A 17 -12.20 -10.17 12.67
C PRO A 17 -11.09 -10.24 13.70
N LEU A 18 -9.95 -10.82 13.32
CA LEU A 18 -8.77 -10.86 14.16
C LEU A 18 -8.31 -9.42 14.40
N LYS A 19 -8.44 -8.96 15.66
CA LYS A 19 -8.03 -7.62 16.09
C LYS A 19 -6.89 -7.75 17.09
N GLY A 20 -6.00 -6.76 17.10
CA GLY A 20 -4.88 -6.70 18.04
C GLY A 20 -3.64 -7.52 17.65
N LEU A 21 -3.64 -8.16 16.47
CA LEU A 21 -2.43 -8.78 15.93
C LEU A 21 -1.50 -7.72 15.34
N SER A 22 -0.20 -7.85 15.59
CA SER A 22 0.78 -6.98 14.97
C SER A 22 0.85 -7.24 13.46
N PHE A 23 1.12 -6.18 12.68
CA PHE A 23 1.34 -6.29 11.24
C PHE A 23 2.37 -7.38 10.90
N ASN A 24 3.46 -7.46 11.66
CA ASN A 24 4.52 -8.46 11.43
C ASN A 24 4.00 -9.90 11.53
N ILE A 25 3.18 -10.21 12.55
CA ILE A 25 2.59 -11.55 12.74
C ILE A 25 1.64 -11.87 11.59
N VAL A 26 0.84 -10.89 11.14
CA VAL A 26 -0.10 -11.09 10.04
C VAL A 26 0.63 -11.38 8.74
N ILE A 27 1.69 -10.62 8.42
CA ILE A 27 2.49 -10.85 7.21
C ILE A 27 3.20 -12.21 7.25
N GLU A 28 3.78 -12.57 8.39
CA GLU A 28 4.43 -13.87 8.56
C GLU A 28 3.44 -15.03 8.39
N GLY A 29 2.25 -14.93 9.01
CA GLY A 29 1.23 -15.96 8.89
C GLY A 29 0.63 -16.11 7.49
N LEU A 30 0.48 -15.01 6.74
CA LEU A 30 -0.12 -15.03 5.40
C LEU A 30 0.87 -15.39 4.28
N SER A 31 2.12 -14.97 4.40
CA SER A 31 3.12 -15.10 3.34
C SER A 31 4.20 -16.14 3.62
N GLY A 32 4.38 -16.55 4.88
CA GLY A 32 5.54 -17.34 5.31
C GLY A 32 6.85 -16.55 5.39
N PHE A 33 6.83 -15.24 5.11
CA PHE A 33 7.99 -14.36 5.14
C PHE A 33 7.93 -13.34 6.27
N LYS A 34 9.10 -12.98 6.81
CA LYS A 34 9.21 -11.97 7.87
C LYS A 34 9.36 -10.57 7.28
N VAL A 35 8.72 -9.60 7.93
CA VAL A 35 8.94 -8.17 7.65
C VAL A 35 10.37 -7.80 8.04
N ILE A 36 11.08 -7.15 7.14
CA ILE A 36 12.43 -6.65 7.41
C ILE A 36 12.30 -5.44 8.35
N PRO A 37 12.87 -5.49 9.57
CA PRO A 37 12.80 -4.38 10.50
C PRO A 37 13.64 -3.21 10.00
N PHE A 38 13.17 -1.98 10.26
CA PHE A 38 13.96 -0.78 9.98
C PHE A 38 15.01 -0.58 11.06
N ASP A 39 16.28 -0.53 10.67
CA ASP A 39 17.40 -0.23 11.57
C ASP A 39 17.92 1.19 11.33
N LYS A 40 17.84 2.04 12.36
CA LYS A 40 18.35 3.41 12.34
C LYS A 40 19.87 3.48 12.32
N ASN A 41 20.60 2.41 12.61
CA ASN A 41 22.05 2.38 12.59
C ASN A 41 22.60 1.84 11.27
N ASP A 42 21.83 1.02 10.57
CA ASP A 42 22.18 0.49 9.26
C ASP A 42 22.23 1.57 8.16
N TYR A 43 23.34 1.59 7.41
CA TYR A 43 23.57 2.58 6.38
C TYR A 43 22.58 2.44 5.21
N LYS A 44 22.20 1.23 4.82
CA LYS A 44 21.27 1.02 3.70
C LYS A 44 19.88 1.55 4.06
N ASN A 45 19.42 1.29 5.28
CA ASN A 45 18.17 1.80 5.82
C ASN A 45 18.14 3.33 5.86
N LYS A 46 19.21 3.96 6.35
CA LYS A 46 19.36 5.43 6.29
C LYS A 46 19.30 5.95 4.85
N SER A 47 20.01 5.31 3.93
CA SER A 47 20.03 5.71 2.51
C SER A 47 18.63 5.64 1.89
N VAL A 48 17.89 4.55 2.14
CA VAL A 48 16.50 4.42 1.67
C VAL A 48 15.62 5.51 2.28
N LEU A 49 15.73 5.77 3.58
CA LEU A 49 14.95 6.81 4.25
C LEU A 49 15.20 8.21 3.65
N GLU A 50 16.46 8.58 3.41
CA GLU A 50 16.79 9.88 2.82
C GLU A 50 16.26 10.02 1.39
N LYS A 51 16.31 8.94 0.59
CA LYS A 51 15.71 8.94 -0.75
C LYS A 51 14.19 9.10 -0.69
N LEU A 52 13.52 8.40 0.22
CA LEU A 52 12.06 8.55 0.40
C LEU A 52 11.67 9.96 0.87
N LYS A 53 12.46 10.58 1.76
CA LYS A 53 12.26 11.99 2.14
C LYS A 53 12.41 12.92 0.94
N ASN A 54 13.40 12.67 0.08
CA ASN A 54 13.58 13.48 -1.13
C ASN A 54 12.39 13.36 -2.08
N VAL A 55 11.92 12.13 -2.33
CA VAL A 55 10.71 11.85 -3.13
C VAL A 55 9.50 12.59 -2.58
N ALA A 56 9.29 12.53 -1.25
CA ALA A 56 8.18 13.20 -0.61
C ALA A 56 8.22 14.72 -0.84
N LYS A 57 9.40 15.36 -0.70
CA LYS A 57 9.57 16.80 -0.96
C LYS A 57 9.30 17.17 -2.42
N ILE A 58 9.80 16.38 -3.37
CA ILE A 58 9.57 16.61 -4.80
C ILE A 58 8.07 16.50 -5.12
N ALA A 59 7.43 15.44 -4.63
CA ALA A 59 6.00 15.22 -4.82
C ALA A 59 5.17 16.37 -4.21
N GLU A 60 5.49 16.77 -2.98
CA GLU A 60 4.87 17.91 -2.30
C GLU A 60 4.98 19.20 -3.12
N GLN A 61 6.18 19.54 -3.61
CA GLN A 61 6.39 20.74 -4.42
C GLN A 61 5.54 20.73 -5.70
N LYS A 62 5.41 19.57 -6.36
CA LYS A 62 4.58 19.43 -7.56
C LYS A 62 3.09 19.52 -7.24
N ILE A 63 2.66 18.91 -6.14
CA ILE A 63 1.29 18.99 -5.66
C ILE A 63 0.94 20.44 -5.33
N ASN A 64 1.81 21.16 -4.61
CA ASN A 64 1.57 22.56 -4.26
C ASN A 64 1.48 23.48 -5.49
N LYS A 65 2.19 23.16 -6.58
CA LYS A 65 2.09 23.89 -7.85
C LYS A 65 0.79 23.63 -8.60
N LYS A 66 0.32 22.37 -8.62
CA LYS A 66 -0.86 21.97 -9.41
C LYS A 66 -2.18 22.06 -8.63
N GLY A 67 -2.12 21.87 -7.32
CA GLY A 67 -3.26 21.65 -6.44
C GLY A 67 -3.90 20.27 -6.63
N ILE A 68 -4.59 19.80 -5.60
CA ILE A 68 -5.52 18.67 -5.68
C ILE A 68 -6.83 19.11 -5.04
N LEU A 69 -7.91 19.09 -5.82
CA LEU A 69 -9.26 19.43 -5.36
C LEU A 69 -10.15 18.22 -5.51
N ARG A 70 -10.57 17.64 -4.38
CA ARG A 70 -11.54 16.54 -4.35
C ARG A 70 -12.61 16.77 -3.28
N PRO A 71 -13.86 16.34 -3.54
CA PRO A 71 -14.93 16.43 -2.55
C PRO A 71 -14.70 15.53 -1.34
N ARG A 72 -14.00 14.41 -1.53
CA ARG A 72 -13.74 13.43 -0.47
C ARG A 72 -12.23 13.25 -0.25
N PRO A 73 -11.74 13.33 1.01
CA PRO A 73 -10.31 13.19 1.31
C PRO A 73 -9.69 11.86 0.87
N ASN A 74 -10.47 10.77 0.83
CA ASN A 74 -9.99 9.45 0.42
C ASN A 74 -9.70 9.34 -1.09
N GLU A 75 -10.15 10.29 -1.91
CA GLU A 75 -9.83 10.35 -3.34
C GLU A 75 -8.49 11.05 -3.61
N VAL A 76 -8.06 11.90 -2.67
CA VAL A 76 -6.78 12.63 -2.76
C VAL A 76 -5.60 11.65 -2.84
N GLY A 77 -5.68 10.51 -2.15
CA GLY A 77 -4.64 9.47 -2.20
C GLY A 77 -4.40 8.92 -3.62
N ASN A 78 -5.48 8.74 -4.40
CA ASN A 78 -5.37 8.28 -5.80
C ASN A 78 -4.73 9.34 -6.69
N ASP A 79 -5.03 10.62 -6.43
CA ASP A 79 -4.46 11.72 -7.19
C ASP A 79 -3.01 12.02 -6.81
N ILE A 80 -2.57 11.65 -5.60
CA ILE A 80 -1.17 11.76 -5.15
C ILE A 80 -0.27 10.72 -5.85
N GLU A 81 -0.80 9.53 -6.18
CA GLU A 81 0.00 8.42 -6.73
C GLU A 81 0.84 8.82 -7.96
N PRO A 82 0.32 9.53 -8.98
CA PRO A 82 1.13 9.98 -10.11
C PRO A 82 2.31 10.88 -9.69
N PHE A 83 2.10 11.81 -8.75
CA PHE A 83 3.17 12.71 -8.30
C PHE A 83 4.30 11.95 -7.59
N VAL A 84 3.96 10.96 -6.77
CA VAL A 84 4.94 10.14 -6.07
C VAL A 84 5.71 9.26 -7.05
N LYS A 85 5.03 8.70 -8.05
CA LYS A 85 5.64 7.88 -9.10
C LYS A 85 6.60 8.68 -9.98
N ASP A 86 6.18 9.87 -10.39
CA ASP A 86 7.04 10.79 -11.14
C ASP A 86 8.25 11.23 -10.30
N ALA A 87 8.05 11.53 -9.02
CA ALA A 87 9.14 11.88 -8.11
C ALA A 87 10.14 10.72 -7.90
N LEU A 88 9.67 9.47 -7.84
CA LEU A 88 10.54 8.28 -7.81
C LEU A 88 11.34 8.13 -9.11
N ASN A 89 10.68 8.31 -10.27
CA ASN A 89 11.34 8.21 -11.57
C ASN A 89 12.39 9.32 -11.78
N GLU A 90 12.15 10.52 -11.25
CA GLU A 90 13.12 11.62 -11.28
C GLU A 90 14.40 11.34 -10.51
N ILE A 91 14.35 10.50 -9.48
CA ILE A 91 15.53 10.04 -8.74
C ILE A 91 16.01 8.66 -9.21
N GLU A 92 15.75 8.33 -10.47
CA GLU A 92 16.22 7.14 -11.21
C GLU A 92 15.68 5.79 -10.72
N TYR A 93 14.58 5.79 -9.96
CA TYR A 93 13.86 4.54 -9.68
C TYR A 93 13.00 4.14 -10.88
N LYS A 94 12.67 2.85 -10.96
CA LYS A 94 11.72 2.30 -11.95
C LYS A 94 10.37 2.09 -11.28
N ALA A 95 9.64 3.19 -11.04
CA ALA A 95 8.34 3.12 -10.38
C ALA A 95 7.23 2.83 -11.41
N ASN A 96 6.47 1.76 -11.17
CA ASN A 96 5.32 1.37 -11.97
C ASN A 96 4.13 0.99 -11.08
N THR A 97 2.93 1.04 -11.65
CA THR A 97 1.74 0.47 -11.00
C THR A 97 1.54 -0.94 -11.54
N PRO A 98 1.40 -1.96 -10.69
CA PRO A 98 1.10 -3.31 -11.15
C PRO A 98 -0.24 -3.33 -11.88
N ILE A 99 -0.27 -3.97 -13.04
CA ILE A 99 -1.48 -4.08 -13.86
C ILE A 99 -2.31 -5.25 -13.34
N TYR A 100 -3.51 -4.99 -12.84
CA TYR A 100 -4.46 -6.03 -12.45
C TYR A 100 -5.28 -6.49 -13.67
N GLN A 101 -5.55 -7.79 -13.79
CA GLN A 101 -6.16 -8.44 -14.97
C GLN A 101 -7.47 -7.79 -15.47
N ARG A 102 -8.24 -7.11 -14.61
CA ARG A 102 -9.46 -6.39 -15.01
C ARG A 102 -9.18 -5.18 -15.93
N ARG A 103 -8.06 -4.48 -15.69
CA ARG A 103 -7.64 -3.30 -16.47
C ARG A 103 -7.01 -3.69 -17.83
N GLN A 104 -6.48 -4.91 -17.94
CA GLN A 104 -5.91 -5.45 -19.18
C GLN A 104 -6.97 -5.60 -20.29
N LYS A 105 -8.21 -5.98 -19.94
CA LYS A 105 -9.31 -6.12 -20.91
C LYS A 105 -9.81 -4.79 -21.48
N GLU A 106 -9.62 -3.68 -20.78
CA GLU A 106 -10.03 -2.36 -21.23
C GLU A 106 -8.97 -1.75 -22.17
N ILE A 107 -7.69 -1.95 -21.88
CA ILE A 107 -6.59 -1.48 -22.74
C ILE A 107 -6.61 -2.20 -24.11
N ASN A 108 -6.85 -3.52 -24.12
CA ASN A 108 -6.90 -4.33 -25.35
C ASN A 108 -8.17 -4.08 -26.21
N LYS A 109 -9.11 -3.25 -25.76
CA LYS A 109 -10.28 -2.83 -26.56
C LYS A 109 -10.07 -1.50 -27.28
N VAL A 110 -9.02 -0.76 -26.92
CA VAL A 110 -8.71 0.58 -27.46
C VAL A 110 -7.42 0.56 -28.30
N SER A 111 -6.79 -0.60 -28.44
CA SER A 111 -5.65 -0.87 -29.35
C SER A 111 -6.13 -1.74 -30.51
#